data_AF-A0A0S7Z8F2-F1
#
_entry.id   AF-A0A0S7Z8F2-F1
#
_cell.length_a   1.000
_cell.length_b   1.000
_cell.length_c   1.000
_cell.angle_alpha   90.00
_cell.angle_beta   90.00
_cell.angle_gamma   90.00
#
_symmetry.space_group_name_H-M   'P 1'
#
loop_
_entity.id
_entity.type
_entity.pdbx_description
1 polymer ?
#
loop_
_entity_poly.entity_id
_entity_poly.type
_entity_poly.pdbx_seq_one_letter_code
_entity_poly.pdbx_strand_id
1 'polypeptide(L)'
;MERHEPVQPEIVDGVDYRVYDREGNPSSIQAIVGAAMGEDVLLVGEEHDDMVGHAFETRLFEAVLARIGSPGGSGRTVVLSLEMFERDVQYVLDEYLDGLISEDHFLRSARPWDHYEARYRPLVETAREHGAPVVAANAPRRYVNRVSSEGPHALEALSDQARAYLPPLPFPGPTRVYRAQWDAFMAEAMSATDEVASEPEGDGGAEGGEADDGRADDDRADDDRADDEGADGDAASLHGEAAGGDSESTGSARYAMSPNVIQAQALWDAAMGHAITSSLVRHIGGFVMHVAGSFHVERDTGIPERIADYRPGTRVVSVVMTKVDDIGAWSAEDHAPLGDFVVLTKKPVEAHEGGS
;
A
#
# COMPACT_ATOMS: atom_id res chain seq x y z
N MET A 1 -6.73 7.41 30.87
CA MET A 1 -5.86 8.24 30.02
C MET A 1 -6.62 8.36 28.73
N GLU A 2 -7.21 9.52 28.44
CA GLU A 2 -7.82 9.77 27.13
C GLU A 2 -6.72 9.60 26.10
N ARG A 3 -6.77 8.50 25.33
CA ARG A 3 -5.95 8.39 24.14
C ARG A 3 -6.52 9.41 23.19
N HIS A 4 -5.75 10.46 22.87
CA HIS A 4 -6.04 11.26 21.71
C HIS A 4 -5.92 10.34 20.51
N GLU A 5 -7.05 9.85 20.00
CA GLU A 5 -7.07 9.08 18.77
C GLU A 5 -6.47 9.97 17.67
N PRO A 6 -5.47 9.50 16.91
CA PRO A 6 -5.00 10.16 15.71
C PRO A 6 -6.19 10.32 14.76
N VAL A 7 -6.63 11.57 14.58
CA VAL A 7 -7.66 11.90 13.59
C VAL A 7 -6.94 12.22 12.29
N GLN A 8 -7.38 11.61 11.19
CA GLN A 8 -6.94 12.02 9.85
C GLN A 8 -7.13 13.53 9.68
N PRO A 9 -6.24 14.21 8.93
CA PRO A 9 -6.38 15.65 8.73
C PRO A 9 -7.72 15.98 8.06
N GLU A 10 -8.34 17.09 8.45
CA GLU A 10 -9.39 17.67 7.61
C GLU A 10 -8.75 18.16 6.30
N ILE A 11 -9.24 17.64 5.18
CA ILE A 11 -8.76 18.00 3.84
C ILE A 11 -9.76 18.88 3.09
N VAL A 12 -9.23 19.85 2.36
CA VAL A 12 -10.00 20.85 1.62
C VAL A 12 -9.64 20.81 0.13
N ASP A 13 -10.65 20.64 -0.71
CA ASP A 13 -10.53 20.69 -2.18
C ASP A 13 -9.99 22.06 -2.63
N GLY A 14 -8.96 22.03 -3.46
CA GLY A 14 -8.25 23.20 -3.97
C GLY A 14 -7.23 23.80 -3.00
N VAL A 15 -7.05 23.21 -1.82
CA VAL A 15 -6.02 23.59 -0.84
C VAL A 15 -5.06 22.43 -0.60
N ASP A 16 -5.60 21.28 -0.20
CA ASP A 16 -4.81 20.09 0.16
C ASP A 16 -4.78 19.06 -0.97
N TYR A 17 -5.85 18.99 -1.76
CA TYR A 17 -5.92 18.11 -2.92
C TYR A 17 -6.72 18.73 -4.06
N ARG A 18 -6.59 18.18 -5.26
CA ARG A 18 -7.48 18.47 -6.39
C ARG A 18 -7.71 17.22 -7.22
N VAL A 19 -8.95 17.04 -7.69
CA VAL A 19 -9.34 15.92 -8.56
C VAL A 19 -9.35 16.37 -10.01
N TYR A 20 -8.83 15.54 -10.90
CA TYR A 20 -8.87 15.69 -12.34
C TYR A 20 -9.47 14.44 -13.00
N ASP A 21 -10.13 14.62 -14.14
CA ASP A 21 -10.41 13.51 -15.05
C ASP A 21 -9.18 13.15 -15.89
N ARG A 22 -9.26 12.07 -16.67
CA ARG A 22 -8.16 11.59 -17.53
C ARG A 22 -7.69 12.64 -18.55
N GLU A 23 -8.57 13.56 -18.95
CA GLU A 23 -8.25 14.65 -19.87
C GLU A 23 -7.60 15.87 -19.18
N GLY A 24 -7.49 15.86 -17.85
CA GLY A 24 -6.94 16.95 -17.05
C GLY A 24 -7.92 18.07 -16.75
N ASN A 25 -9.22 17.85 -16.92
CA ASN A 25 -10.23 18.81 -16.50
C ASN A 25 -10.46 18.71 -14.99
N PRO A 26 -10.63 19.84 -14.28
CA PRO A 26 -11.02 19.81 -12.87
C PRO A 26 -12.31 19.02 -12.65
N SER A 27 -12.28 18.14 -11.65
CA SER A 27 -13.35 17.20 -11.32
C SER A 27 -13.63 17.22 -9.82
N SER A 28 -14.31 16.19 -9.28
CA SER A 28 -14.66 16.13 -7.85
C SER A 28 -14.86 14.69 -7.37
N ILE A 29 -14.85 14.50 -6.05
CA ILE A 29 -15.26 13.23 -5.40
C ILE A 29 -16.64 12.78 -5.89
N GLN A 30 -17.59 13.71 -6.08
CA GLN A 30 -18.93 13.37 -6.54
C GLN A 30 -18.94 12.86 -8.00
N ALA A 31 -18.02 13.33 -8.83
CA ALA A 31 -17.84 12.81 -10.18
C ALA A 31 -17.28 11.38 -10.17
N ILE A 32 -16.27 11.11 -9.33
CA ILE A 32 -15.74 9.75 -9.09
C ILE A 32 -16.86 8.82 -8.64
N VAL A 33 -17.60 9.21 -7.59
CA VAL A 33 -18.74 8.44 -7.07
C VAL A 33 -19.79 8.21 -8.15
N GLY A 34 -20.11 9.24 -8.94
CA GLY A 34 -21.05 9.16 -10.05
C GLY A 34 -20.64 8.15 -11.12
N ALA A 35 -19.36 8.16 -11.51
CA ALA A 35 -18.79 7.19 -12.44
C ALA A 35 -18.86 5.76 -11.87
N ALA A 36 -18.49 5.59 -10.60
CA ALA A 36 -18.46 4.29 -9.93
C ALA A 36 -19.85 3.62 -9.79
N MET A 37 -20.95 4.37 -9.79
CA MET A 37 -22.29 3.79 -9.58
C MET A 37 -22.71 2.81 -10.69
N GLY A 38 -22.17 2.96 -11.90
CA GLY A 38 -22.38 2.03 -13.02
C GLY A 38 -21.48 0.81 -13.01
N GLU A 39 -20.48 0.79 -12.12
CA GLU A 39 -19.36 -0.15 -12.16
C GLU A 39 -19.52 -1.29 -11.15
N ASP A 40 -18.71 -2.33 -11.29
CA ASP A 40 -18.63 -3.40 -10.31
C ASP A 40 -17.54 -3.11 -9.25
N VAL A 41 -16.47 -2.41 -9.67
CA VAL A 41 -15.29 -2.15 -8.85
C VAL A 41 -14.84 -0.68 -9.00
N LEU A 42 -14.48 -0.06 -7.88
CA LEU A 42 -13.68 1.16 -7.81
C LEU A 42 -12.31 0.81 -7.25
N LEU A 43 -11.26 0.98 -8.06
CA LEU A 43 -9.88 0.85 -7.63
C LEU A 43 -9.36 2.21 -7.19
N VAL A 44 -8.69 2.25 -6.05
CA VAL A 44 -8.03 3.44 -5.49
C VAL A 44 -6.56 3.10 -5.30
N GLY A 45 -5.72 3.72 -6.14
CA GLY A 45 -4.27 3.61 -6.12
C GLY A 45 -3.67 4.75 -5.29
N GLU A 46 -2.92 4.43 -4.24
CA GLU A 46 -2.43 5.38 -3.26
C GLU A 46 -0.90 5.41 -3.10
N GLU A 47 -0.40 6.46 -2.44
CA GLU A 47 0.98 6.51 -1.97
C GLU A 47 0.96 6.31 -0.44
N HIS A 48 1.55 5.21 0.06
CA HIS A 48 1.35 4.68 1.41
C HIS A 48 1.72 5.61 2.59
N ASP A 49 2.42 6.71 2.32
CA ASP A 49 2.85 7.72 3.29
C ASP A 49 2.16 9.08 3.08
N ASP A 50 1.14 9.14 2.23
CA ASP A 50 0.35 10.35 1.95
C ASP A 50 -0.84 10.50 2.91
N MET A 51 -0.67 11.29 3.97
CA MET A 51 -1.73 11.57 4.94
C MET A 51 -2.93 12.33 4.36
N VAL A 52 -2.73 13.17 3.34
CA VAL A 52 -3.85 13.81 2.63
C VAL A 52 -4.58 12.75 1.82
N GLY A 53 -3.81 11.84 1.22
CA GLY A 53 -4.30 10.71 0.46
C GLY A 53 -5.22 9.81 1.28
N HIS A 54 -4.73 9.31 2.41
CA HIS A 54 -5.53 8.47 3.31
C HIS A 54 -6.83 9.15 3.80
N ALA A 55 -6.79 10.46 4.07
CA ALA A 55 -7.99 11.22 4.43
C ALA A 55 -9.00 11.29 3.26
N PHE A 56 -8.50 11.40 2.02
CA PHE A 56 -9.33 11.40 0.83
C PHE A 56 -9.95 10.03 0.57
N GLU A 57 -9.22 8.94 0.79
CA GLU A 57 -9.75 7.56 0.68
C GLU A 57 -10.95 7.34 1.60
N THR A 58 -10.82 7.72 2.88
CA THR A 58 -11.92 7.64 3.85
C THR A 58 -13.13 8.43 3.38
N ARG A 59 -12.92 9.69 2.95
CA ARG A 59 -13.99 10.56 2.45
C ARG A 59 -14.65 10.01 1.19
N LEU A 60 -13.88 9.40 0.29
CA LEU A 60 -14.40 8.76 -0.91
C LEU A 60 -15.25 7.54 -0.55
N PHE A 61 -14.78 6.71 0.38
CA PHE A 61 -15.52 5.53 0.85
C PHE A 61 -16.86 5.91 1.51
N GLU A 62 -16.85 6.91 2.39
CA GLU A 62 -18.07 7.49 2.99
C GLU A 62 -19.04 8.00 1.92
N ALA A 63 -18.54 8.70 0.90
CA ALA A 63 -19.36 9.22 -0.18
C ALA A 63 -19.99 8.09 -1.03
N VAL A 64 -19.26 7.00 -1.27
CA VAL A 64 -19.78 5.79 -1.92
C VAL A 64 -20.90 5.16 -1.10
N LEU A 65 -20.65 4.93 0.20
CA LEU A 65 -21.63 4.35 1.13
C LEU A 65 -22.91 5.19 1.17
N ALA A 66 -22.76 6.50 1.35
CA ALA A 66 -23.88 7.44 1.38
C ALA A 66 -24.66 7.43 0.06
N ARG A 67 -23.98 7.42 -1.10
CA ARG A 67 -24.64 7.42 -2.41
C ARG A 67 -25.42 6.13 -2.67
N ILE A 68 -24.86 4.98 -2.32
CA ILE A 68 -25.48 3.67 -2.54
C ILE A 68 -26.65 3.45 -1.57
N GLY A 69 -26.52 3.89 -0.32
CA GLY A 69 -27.55 3.78 0.73
C GLY A 69 -28.64 4.88 0.70
N SER A 70 -28.44 5.96 -0.06
CA SER A 70 -29.41 7.07 -0.17
C SER A 70 -30.80 6.64 -0.69
N PRO A 71 -31.87 7.40 -0.43
CA PRO A 71 -33.17 7.19 -1.07
C PRO A 71 -33.05 7.22 -2.60
N GLY A 72 -33.42 6.11 -3.27
CA GLY A 72 -33.23 5.94 -4.72
C GLY A 72 -31.82 5.51 -5.13
N GLY A 73 -30.93 5.26 -4.17
CA GLY A 73 -29.68 4.54 -4.35
C GLY A 73 -29.91 3.07 -4.72
N SER A 74 -28.85 2.40 -5.16
CA SER A 74 -28.92 1.01 -5.63
C SER A 74 -29.11 0.01 -4.50
N GLY A 75 -28.79 0.37 -3.25
CA GLY A 75 -28.85 -0.53 -2.09
C GLY A 75 -27.89 -1.72 -2.20
N ARG A 76 -26.89 -1.66 -3.10
CA ARG A 76 -25.89 -2.72 -3.27
C ARG A 76 -25.09 -2.87 -1.99
N THR A 77 -24.68 -4.10 -1.67
CA THR A 77 -23.66 -4.32 -0.65
C THR A 77 -22.37 -3.67 -1.11
N VAL A 78 -21.86 -2.73 -0.32
CA VAL A 78 -20.53 -2.13 -0.52
C VAL A 78 -19.52 -2.96 0.28
N VAL A 79 -18.47 -3.42 -0.40
CA VAL A 79 -17.37 -4.18 0.20
C VAL A 79 -16.11 -3.34 0.11
N LEU A 80 -15.41 -3.19 1.21
CA LEU A 80 -14.07 -2.61 1.25
C LEU A 80 -13.04 -3.73 1.11
N SER A 81 -12.10 -3.59 0.19
CA SER A 81 -11.00 -4.56 -0.02
C SER A 81 -9.68 -3.82 0.18
N LEU A 82 -8.79 -4.35 1.01
CA LEU A 82 -7.56 -3.64 1.41
C LEU A 82 -6.32 -4.50 1.15
N GLU A 83 -5.32 -3.91 0.48
CA GLU A 83 -3.98 -4.51 0.32
C GLU A 83 -3.28 -4.75 1.68
N MET A 84 -3.56 -3.89 2.65
CA MET A 84 -2.87 -3.81 3.94
C MET A 84 -3.09 -5.02 4.84
N PHE A 85 -4.01 -5.93 4.47
CA PHE A 85 -4.29 -7.16 5.19
C PHE A 85 -4.08 -8.39 4.32
N GLU A 86 -3.35 -9.36 4.88
CA GLU A 86 -3.09 -10.65 4.23
C GLU A 86 -4.30 -11.59 4.34
N ARG A 87 -4.57 -12.36 3.29
CA ARG A 87 -5.74 -13.24 3.19
C ARG A 87 -5.88 -14.24 4.35
N ASP A 88 -4.77 -14.65 4.95
CA ASP A 88 -4.75 -15.62 6.03
C ASP A 88 -5.24 -15.09 7.38
N VAL A 89 -5.39 -13.78 7.52
CA VAL A 89 -5.97 -13.14 8.72
C VAL A 89 -7.42 -12.69 8.53
N GLN A 90 -8.08 -13.06 7.43
CA GLN A 90 -9.46 -12.66 7.16
C GLN A 90 -10.40 -12.96 8.34
N TYR A 91 -10.26 -14.12 8.99
CA TYR A 91 -11.12 -14.50 10.11
C TYR A 91 -10.94 -13.58 11.34
N VAL A 92 -9.72 -13.08 11.58
CA VAL A 92 -9.43 -12.12 12.67
C VAL A 92 -10.08 -10.77 12.37
N LEU A 93 -10.01 -10.34 11.10
CA LEU A 93 -10.67 -9.12 10.64
C LEU A 93 -12.19 -9.23 10.79
N ASP A 94 -12.78 -10.37 10.40
CA ASP A 94 -14.21 -10.63 10.55
C ASP A 94 -14.63 -10.61 12.03
N GLU A 95 -13.88 -11.28 12.91
CA GLU A 95 -14.12 -11.26 14.37
C GLU A 95 -14.09 -9.85 14.96
N TYR A 96 -13.20 -8.99 14.46
CA TYR A 96 -13.10 -7.60 14.90
C TYR A 96 -14.30 -6.77 14.45
N LEU A 97 -14.67 -6.88 13.16
CA LEU A 97 -15.82 -6.18 12.60
C LEU A 97 -17.13 -6.57 13.31
N ASP A 98 -17.26 -7.86 13.66
CA ASP A 98 -18.41 -8.40 14.41
C ASP A 98 -18.37 -8.05 15.92
N GLY A 99 -17.31 -7.40 16.40
CA GLY A 99 -17.15 -7.00 17.80
C GLY A 99 -16.90 -8.17 18.76
N LEU A 100 -16.41 -9.30 18.24
CA LEU A 100 -16.09 -10.50 19.02
C LEU A 100 -14.73 -10.37 19.73
N ILE A 101 -13.81 -9.58 19.17
CA ILE A 101 -12.51 -9.26 19.76
C ILE A 101 -12.32 -7.74 19.90
N SER A 102 -11.46 -7.32 20.83
CA SER A 102 -11.08 -5.92 20.97
C SER A 102 -10.12 -5.50 19.86
N GLU A 103 -10.02 -4.19 19.61
CA GLU A 103 -9.05 -3.62 18.67
C GLU A 103 -7.60 -4.03 19.02
N ASP A 104 -7.24 -4.04 20.29
CA ASP A 104 -5.91 -4.49 20.76
C ASP A 104 -5.62 -5.97 20.41
N HIS A 105 -6.63 -6.85 20.46
CA HIS A 105 -6.48 -8.23 20.00
C HIS A 105 -6.42 -8.34 18.48
N PHE A 106 -7.20 -7.51 17.78
CA PHE A 106 -7.18 -7.41 16.33
C PHE A 106 -5.79 -7.00 15.82
N LEU A 107 -5.23 -5.89 16.30
CA LEU A 107 -3.94 -5.36 15.82
C LEU A 107 -2.81 -6.37 15.99
N ARG A 108 -2.74 -7.05 17.15
CA ARG A 108 -1.71 -8.08 17.40
C ARG A 108 -1.86 -9.32 16.52
N SER A 109 -3.07 -9.63 16.07
CA SER A 109 -3.38 -10.89 15.37
C SER A 109 -3.44 -10.71 13.84
N ALA A 110 -3.90 -9.54 13.38
CA ALA A 110 -4.09 -9.22 11.97
C ALA A 110 -2.83 -8.66 11.29
N ARG A 111 -1.82 -8.26 12.06
CA ARG A 111 -0.54 -7.72 11.56
C ARG A 111 -0.76 -6.56 10.56
N PRO A 112 -1.54 -5.52 10.90
CA PRO A 112 -1.68 -4.37 10.03
C PRO A 112 -0.34 -3.67 9.86
N TRP A 113 -0.21 -2.88 8.80
CA TRP A 113 0.99 -2.10 8.53
C TRP A 113 1.22 -1.01 9.58
N ASP A 114 2.44 -0.49 9.61
CA ASP A 114 2.82 0.61 10.50
C ASP A 114 1.93 1.84 10.27
N HIS A 115 1.74 2.62 11.34
CA HIS A 115 0.86 3.78 11.36
C HIS A 115 -0.61 3.48 10.97
N TYR A 116 -1.06 2.22 11.10
CA TYR A 116 -2.46 1.82 10.87
C TYR A 116 -3.48 2.77 11.49
N GLU A 117 -3.25 3.19 12.74
CA GLU A 117 -4.17 4.05 13.49
C GLU A 117 -4.46 5.37 12.78
N ALA A 118 -3.46 5.96 12.11
CA ALA A 118 -3.61 7.22 11.39
C ALA A 118 -4.00 7.01 9.91
N ARG A 119 -3.54 5.92 9.29
CA ARG A 119 -3.65 5.71 7.83
C ARG A 119 -4.90 4.93 7.43
N TYR A 120 -5.15 3.78 8.07
CA TYR A 120 -6.13 2.80 7.57
C TYR A 120 -7.25 2.47 8.57
N ARG A 121 -7.06 2.74 9.86
CA ARG A 121 -8.10 2.57 10.88
C ARG A 121 -9.40 3.30 10.53
N PRO A 122 -9.39 4.56 10.02
CA PRO A 122 -10.63 5.24 9.66
C PRO A 122 -11.44 4.51 8.60
N LEU A 123 -10.79 3.92 7.59
CA LEU A 123 -11.48 3.09 6.60
C LEU A 123 -12.14 1.85 7.24
N VAL A 124 -11.43 1.15 8.13
CA VAL A 124 -11.94 -0.06 8.80
C VAL A 124 -13.08 0.27 9.76
N GLU A 125 -12.96 1.32 10.57
CA GLU A 125 -14.02 1.75 11.48
C GLU A 125 -15.23 2.27 10.71
N THR A 126 -15.06 3.06 9.64
CA THR A 126 -16.17 3.48 8.78
C THR A 126 -16.90 2.27 8.18
N ALA A 127 -16.16 1.24 7.75
CA ALA A 127 -16.77 0.01 7.25
C ALA A 127 -17.58 -0.70 8.34
N ARG A 128 -17.00 -0.82 9.54
CA ARG A 128 -17.64 -1.44 10.70
C ARG A 128 -18.91 -0.71 11.13
N GLU A 129 -18.87 0.62 11.22
CA GLU A 129 -20.03 1.46 11.57
C GLU A 129 -21.20 1.30 10.60
N HIS A 130 -20.90 1.10 9.31
CA HIS A 130 -21.90 0.90 8.25
C HIS A 130 -22.25 -0.58 8.00
N GLY A 131 -21.62 -1.51 8.72
CA GLY A 131 -21.78 -2.95 8.48
C GLY A 131 -21.30 -3.41 7.10
N ALA A 132 -20.36 -2.68 6.49
CA ALA A 132 -19.74 -3.03 5.23
C ALA A 132 -18.66 -4.12 5.46
N PRO A 133 -18.66 -5.21 4.69
CA PRO A 133 -17.62 -6.22 4.79
C PRO A 133 -16.24 -5.65 4.42
N VAL A 134 -15.19 -6.04 5.15
CA VAL A 134 -13.79 -5.73 4.80
C VAL A 134 -13.07 -7.00 4.40
N VAL A 135 -12.34 -6.95 3.29
CA VAL A 135 -11.66 -8.08 2.67
C VAL A 135 -10.15 -7.87 2.77
N ALA A 136 -9.47 -8.82 3.41
CA ALA A 136 -8.02 -8.88 3.47
C ALA A 136 -7.45 -9.36 2.13
N ALA A 137 -7.08 -8.43 1.24
CA ALA A 137 -6.93 -8.73 -0.18
C ALA A 137 -5.65 -9.50 -0.52
N ASN A 138 -4.60 -9.32 0.26
CA ASN A 138 -3.25 -9.58 -0.21
C ASN A 138 -2.76 -11.01 0.04
N ALA A 139 -1.79 -11.47 -0.74
CA ALA A 139 -1.13 -12.75 -0.48
C ALA A 139 -0.24 -12.66 0.77
N PRO A 140 -0.20 -13.70 1.62
CA PRO A 140 0.71 -13.69 2.76
C PRO A 140 2.18 -13.51 2.34
N ARG A 141 2.88 -12.55 2.96
CA ARG A 141 4.25 -12.12 2.63
C ARG A 141 5.25 -13.28 2.59
N ARG A 142 5.07 -14.29 3.45
CA ARG A 142 5.90 -15.52 3.44
C ARG A 142 5.86 -16.29 2.11
N TYR A 143 4.73 -16.27 1.40
CA TYR A 143 4.59 -16.94 0.10
C TYR A 143 5.10 -16.07 -1.04
N VAL A 144 4.97 -14.75 -0.90
CA VAL A 144 5.52 -13.78 -1.84
C VAL A 144 7.06 -13.80 -1.80
N ASN A 145 7.64 -13.81 -0.59
CA ASN A 145 9.08 -14.00 -0.39
C ASN A 145 9.56 -15.30 -1.04
N ARG A 146 8.80 -16.40 -0.88
CA ARG A 146 9.10 -17.67 -1.52
C ARG A 146 9.12 -17.56 -3.05
N VAL A 147 8.20 -16.83 -3.67
CA VAL A 147 8.23 -16.57 -5.12
C VAL A 147 9.44 -15.71 -5.50
N SER A 148 9.74 -14.66 -4.75
CA SER A 148 10.91 -13.81 -5.03
C SER A 148 12.24 -14.60 -4.98
N SER A 149 12.37 -15.54 -4.04
CA SER A 149 13.56 -16.36 -3.87
C SER A 149 13.64 -17.56 -4.84
N GLU A 150 12.54 -18.31 -5.01
CA GLU A 150 12.55 -19.62 -5.68
C GLU A 150 11.71 -19.66 -6.98
N GLY A 151 10.96 -18.60 -7.28
CA GLY A 151 10.08 -18.50 -8.44
C GLY A 151 8.67 -19.08 -8.21
N PRO A 152 7.72 -18.87 -9.16
CA PRO A 152 6.31 -19.23 -9.00
C PRO A 152 6.03 -20.71 -8.69
N HIS A 153 6.82 -21.62 -9.26
CA HIS A 153 6.66 -23.07 -9.08
C HIS A 153 6.85 -23.49 -7.60
N ALA A 154 7.55 -22.69 -6.80
CA ALA A 154 7.76 -22.98 -5.38
C ALA A 154 6.46 -23.03 -4.57
N LEU A 155 5.37 -22.44 -5.07
CA LEU A 155 4.05 -22.48 -4.45
C LEU A 155 3.36 -23.85 -4.59
N GLU A 156 3.77 -24.69 -5.55
CA GLU A 156 3.17 -26.02 -5.75
C GLU A 156 3.43 -26.98 -4.59
N ALA A 157 4.51 -26.74 -3.84
CA ALA A 157 4.90 -27.52 -2.67
C ALA A 157 4.09 -27.15 -1.40
N LEU A 158 3.24 -26.13 -1.46
CA LEU A 158 2.44 -25.69 -0.32
C LEU A 158 1.30 -26.67 -0.01
N SER A 159 0.93 -26.74 1.27
CA SER A 159 -0.23 -27.50 1.72
C SER A 159 -1.54 -26.93 1.15
N ASP A 160 -2.62 -27.73 1.17
CA ASP A 160 -3.95 -27.27 0.77
C ASP A 160 -4.41 -26.02 1.53
N GLN A 161 -4.16 -25.99 2.84
CA GLN A 161 -4.49 -24.84 3.68
C GLN A 161 -3.71 -23.58 3.25
N ALA A 162 -2.41 -23.71 3.00
CA ALA A 162 -1.59 -22.58 2.54
C ALA A 162 -2.06 -22.07 1.16
N ARG A 163 -2.39 -22.98 0.24
CA ARG A 163 -2.91 -22.63 -1.10
C ARG A 163 -4.29 -21.98 -1.05
N ALA A 164 -5.10 -22.25 -0.03
CA ALA A 164 -6.41 -21.60 0.14
C ALA A 164 -6.30 -20.08 0.39
N TYR A 165 -5.14 -19.59 0.83
CA TYR A 165 -4.88 -18.16 1.01
C TYR A 165 -4.31 -17.47 -0.25
N LEU A 166 -4.12 -18.22 -1.34
CA LEU A 166 -3.54 -17.74 -2.60
C LEU A 166 -4.60 -17.68 -3.71
N PRO A 167 -4.35 -16.91 -4.78
CA PRO A 167 -5.14 -17.03 -6.00
C PRO A 167 -4.99 -18.44 -6.62
N PRO A 168 -5.87 -18.81 -7.57
CA PRO A 168 -5.75 -20.06 -8.32
C PRO A 168 -4.36 -20.20 -8.93
N LEU A 169 -3.72 -21.34 -8.69
CA LEU A 169 -2.40 -21.67 -9.23
C LEU A 169 -2.52 -22.50 -10.53
N PRO A 170 -1.66 -22.26 -11.54
CA PRO A 170 -0.69 -21.17 -11.62
C PRO A 170 -1.40 -19.81 -11.77
N PHE A 171 -0.88 -18.79 -11.10
CA PHE A 171 -1.41 -17.43 -11.22
C PHE A 171 -0.90 -16.76 -12.51
N PRO A 172 -1.63 -15.78 -13.08
CA PRO A 172 -1.17 -15.06 -14.26
C PRO A 172 0.09 -14.23 -13.94
N GLY A 173 1.17 -14.47 -14.68
CA GLY A 173 2.40 -13.70 -14.55
C GLY A 173 2.30 -12.28 -15.12
N PRO A 174 3.39 -11.49 -15.06
CA PRO A 174 3.41 -10.12 -15.59
C PRO A 174 3.24 -10.13 -17.12
N THR A 175 2.31 -9.31 -17.62
CA THR A 175 2.14 -9.11 -19.06
C THR A 175 3.32 -8.34 -19.66
N ARG A 176 3.38 -8.22 -20.99
CA ARG A 176 4.41 -7.40 -21.64
C ARG A 176 4.29 -5.93 -21.30
N VAL A 177 3.07 -5.42 -21.14
CA VAL A 177 2.81 -4.01 -20.81
C VAL A 177 3.21 -3.76 -19.35
N TYR A 178 2.73 -4.61 -18.43
CA TYR A 178 3.11 -4.55 -17.02
C TYR A 178 4.63 -4.62 -16.82
N ARG A 179 5.32 -5.51 -17.54
CA ARG A 179 6.78 -5.59 -17.49
C ARG A 179 7.46 -4.31 -17.96
N ALA A 180 6.97 -3.68 -19.03
CA ALA A 180 7.54 -2.42 -19.50
C ALA A 180 7.35 -1.29 -18.47
N GLN A 181 6.20 -1.25 -17.79
CA GLN A 181 5.96 -0.32 -16.68
C GLN A 181 6.89 -0.58 -15.50
N TRP A 182 7.04 -1.85 -15.08
CA TRP A 182 7.99 -2.26 -14.04
C TRP A 182 9.42 -1.85 -14.39
N ASP A 183 9.87 -2.13 -15.61
CA ASP A 183 11.23 -1.82 -16.05
C ASP A 183 11.48 -0.29 -16.05
N ALA A 184 10.46 0.51 -16.42
CA ALA A 184 10.54 1.97 -16.36
C ALA A 184 10.61 2.49 -14.91
N PHE A 185 9.72 2.01 -14.03
CA PHE A 185 9.71 2.36 -12.61
C PHE A 185 11.04 2.04 -11.93
N MET A 186 11.58 0.84 -12.15
CA MET A 186 12.85 0.43 -11.58
C MET A 186 14.02 1.30 -12.11
N ALA A 187 13.98 1.71 -13.38
CA ALA A 187 15.00 2.58 -13.95
C ALA A 187 14.98 3.98 -13.30
N GLU A 188 13.80 4.53 -13.05
CA GLU A 188 13.62 5.82 -12.38
C GLU A 188 14.08 5.76 -10.92
N ALA A 189 13.65 4.75 -10.16
CA ALA A 189 14.06 4.56 -8.77
C ALA A 189 15.59 4.43 -8.63
N MET A 190 16.25 3.70 -9.53
CA MET A 190 17.71 3.59 -9.56
C MET A 190 18.39 4.92 -9.90
N SER A 191 17.81 5.71 -10.81
CA SER A 191 18.35 7.03 -11.16
C SER A 191 18.27 7.99 -9.97
N ALA A 192 17.16 7.99 -9.23
CA ALA A 192 16.99 8.81 -8.04
C ALA A 192 18.00 8.46 -6.94
N THR A 193 18.30 7.17 -6.75
CA THR A 193 19.32 6.73 -5.78
C THR A 193 20.75 7.16 -6.16
N ASP A 194 21.07 7.19 -7.46
CA ASP A 194 22.38 7.63 -7.95
C ASP A 194 22.54 9.16 -7.81
N GLU A 195 21.47 9.94 -7.95
CA GLU A 195 21.49 11.39 -7.75
C GLU A 195 21.71 11.77 -6.28
N VAL A 196 21.01 11.12 -5.34
CA VAL A 196 21.17 11.32 -3.90
C VAL A 196 22.58 10.93 -3.42
N ALA A 197 23.19 9.90 -4.02
CA ALA A 197 24.57 9.50 -3.72
C ALA A 197 25.65 10.47 -4.25
N SER A 198 25.26 11.47 -5.06
CA SER A 198 26.20 12.37 -5.76
C SER A 198 26.24 13.81 -5.22
N GLU A 199 25.46 14.14 -4.19
CA GLU A 199 25.54 15.43 -3.51
C GLU A 199 26.83 15.53 -2.67
N PRO A 200 27.67 16.58 -2.82
CA PRO A 200 28.92 16.68 -2.09
C PRO A 200 28.67 17.07 -0.64
N GLU A 201 29.10 16.23 0.31
CA GLU A 201 29.21 16.61 1.71
C GLU A 201 30.04 17.88 1.85
N GLY A 202 29.46 18.89 2.50
CA GLY A 202 30.12 20.16 2.78
C GLY A 202 31.37 19.96 3.64
N ASP A 203 32.47 20.49 3.14
CA ASP A 203 33.79 20.61 3.79
C ASP A 203 33.68 21.12 5.24
N GLY A 204 33.78 20.19 6.19
CA GLY A 204 33.77 20.42 7.63
C GLY A 204 35.10 20.02 8.27
N GLY A 205 36.07 20.93 8.16
CA GLY A 205 37.24 21.14 9.02
C GLY A 205 37.66 20.03 10.00
N ALA A 206 38.84 19.46 9.72
CA ALA A 206 39.61 18.61 10.61
C ALA A 206 40.27 19.38 11.77
N GLU A 207 39.96 19.01 13.02
CA GLU A 207 40.84 19.05 14.22
C GLU A 207 40.36 17.87 15.10
N GLY A 208 41.13 16.89 15.56
CA GLY A 208 42.47 16.93 16.15
C GLY A 208 42.35 16.62 17.65
N GLY A 209 42.53 15.35 18.07
CA GLY A 209 42.52 15.01 19.51
C GLY A 209 42.71 13.51 19.80
N GLU A 210 43.92 13.15 20.22
CA GLU A 210 44.37 11.81 20.62
C GLU A 210 43.93 11.40 22.05
N ALA A 211 43.65 10.09 22.19
CA ALA A 211 43.87 9.10 23.26
C ALA A 211 44.01 9.48 24.76
N ASP A 212 43.30 8.70 25.61
CA ASP A 212 43.73 8.19 26.94
C ASP A 212 42.81 6.97 27.28
N ASP A 213 43.24 5.70 27.38
CA ASP A 213 43.82 5.02 28.57
C ASP A 213 42.88 5.15 29.82
N GLY A 214 42.43 4.11 30.55
CA GLY A 214 42.67 2.68 30.54
C GLY A 214 41.88 1.95 31.66
N ARG A 215 41.84 0.61 31.54
CA ARG A 215 41.78 -0.44 32.59
C ARG A 215 40.55 -0.66 33.51
N ALA A 216 40.01 -1.87 33.32
CA ALA A 216 39.88 -3.00 34.28
C ALA A 216 38.69 -3.09 35.25
N ASP A 217 37.82 -4.07 34.95
CA ASP A 217 37.35 -5.21 35.78
C ASP A 217 37.27 -5.05 37.31
N ASP A 218 36.07 -5.21 37.89
CA ASP A 218 35.73 -6.37 38.74
C ASP A 218 34.22 -6.43 39.10
N ASP A 219 33.59 -7.55 38.72
CA ASP A 219 32.64 -8.41 39.43
C ASP A 219 31.38 -7.93 40.23
N ARG A 220 30.27 -8.60 39.84
CA ARG A 220 29.14 -9.19 40.62
C ARG A 220 27.90 -8.33 40.96
N ALA A 221 26.76 -8.67 40.37
CA ALA A 221 25.79 -9.68 40.86
C ALA A 221 24.36 -9.45 40.33
N ASP A 222 23.73 -10.53 39.88
CA ASP A 222 22.29 -10.89 39.85
C ASP A 222 21.22 -9.78 39.93
N ASP A 223 20.37 -9.69 38.90
CA ASP A 223 18.91 -9.80 39.08
C ASP A 223 18.23 -10.19 37.76
N ASP A 224 17.39 -11.23 37.83
CA ASP A 224 16.55 -11.74 36.76
C ASP A 224 15.46 -10.71 36.38
N ARG A 225 15.50 -10.20 35.15
CA ARG A 225 14.30 -9.69 34.45
C ARG A 225 14.34 -10.16 33.00
N ALA A 226 13.44 -11.08 32.69
CA ALA A 226 13.11 -11.46 31.32
C ALA A 226 12.24 -10.33 30.75
N ASP A 227 12.88 -9.44 30.00
CA ASP A 227 12.19 -8.46 29.17
C ASP A 227 11.95 -9.05 27.77
N ASP A 228 10.71 -8.80 27.36
CA ASP A 228 10.02 -9.07 26.12
C ASP A 228 10.68 -8.30 24.97
N GLU A 229 11.41 -8.98 24.09
CA GLU A 229 11.87 -8.38 22.84
C GLU A 229 10.88 -8.68 21.72
N GLY A 230 10.10 -7.64 21.40
CA GLY A 230 9.23 -7.56 20.25
C GLY A 230 10.03 -7.72 18.96
N ALA A 231 9.51 -8.57 18.08
CA ALA A 231 10.01 -8.73 16.73
C ALA A 231 9.59 -7.52 15.90
N ASP A 232 10.54 -6.61 15.67
CA ASP A 232 10.45 -5.56 14.67
C ASP A 232 10.27 -6.20 13.28
N GLY A 233 9.19 -5.82 12.61
CA GLY A 233 8.73 -6.43 11.38
C GLY A 233 8.45 -5.39 10.32
N ASP A 234 9.48 -4.63 9.95
CA ASP A 234 9.42 -3.56 8.96
C ASP A 234 8.69 -3.97 7.67
N ALA A 235 7.78 -3.10 7.26
CA ALA A 235 7.09 -3.13 5.98
C ALA A 235 8.12 -2.91 4.86
N ALA A 236 8.09 -3.79 3.86
CA ALA A 236 8.99 -3.71 2.71
C ALA A 236 8.53 -2.61 1.75
N SER A 237 8.87 -1.36 2.07
CA SER A 237 9.24 -0.39 1.03
C SER A 237 10.61 -0.79 0.50
N LEU A 238 10.80 -0.77 -0.81
CA LEU A 238 12.07 -1.11 -1.46
C LEU A 238 13.14 -0.03 -1.21
N HIS A 239 13.61 0.12 0.04
CA HIS A 239 14.83 0.84 0.40
C HIS A 239 15.66 -0.05 1.33
N GLY A 240 16.73 -0.65 0.80
CA GLY A 240 17.64 -1.49 1.56
C GLY A 240 18.87 -0.70 2.00
N GLU A 241 19.04 -0.52 3.31
CA GLU A 241 20.33 -0.12 3.91
C GLU A 241 21.16 -1.37 4.25
N ALA A 242 22.38 -1.42 3.74
CA ALA A 242 23.33 -2.51 3.92
C ALA A 242 24.25 -2.22 5.11
N ALA A 243 24.26 -3.10 6.11
CA ALA A 243 25.26 -3.10 7.18
C ALA A 243 26.61 -3.66 6.67
N GLY A 244 27.69 -2.93 6.95
CA GLY A 244 29.02 -3.11 6.38
C GLY A 244 29.83 -4.34 6.85
N GLY A 245 30.78 -4.70 5.99
CA GLY A 245 31.90 -5.60 6.26
C GLY A 245 32.97 -5.41 5.20
N ASP A 246 34.12 -4.86 5.60
CA ASP A 246 35.22 -4.44 4.74
C ASP A 246 35.87 -5.58 3.94
N SER A 247 36.11 -5.34 2.65
CA SER A 247 37.20 -5.93 1.85
C SER A 247 37.26 -5.29 0.45
N GLU A 248 38.40 -4.68 0.13
CA GLU A 248 38.65 -3.87 -1.08
C GLU A 248 38.47 -4.61 -2.44
N SER A 249 37.62 -3.99 -3.28
CA SER A 249 37.73 -3.73 -4.73
C SER A 249 38.29 -4.80 -5.69
N THR A 250 37.41 -5.29 -6.59
CA THR A 250 37.51 -5.01 -8.04
C THR A 250 36.21 -5.35 -8.78
N GLY A 251 35.56 -4.35 -9.38
CA GLY A 251 34.67 -4.50 -10.55
C GLY A 251 33.15 -4.61 -10.31
N SER A 252 32.45 -3.46 -10.41
CA SER A 252 31.07 -3.26 -10.90
C SER A 252 30.13 -4.49 -10.91
N ALA A 253 29.78 -5.03 -9.75
CA ALA A 253 28.60 -5.86 -9.59
C ALA A 253 27.42 -4.94 -9.24
N ARG A 254 26.77 -4.38 -10.27
CA ARG A 254 25.45 -3.75 -10.13
C ARG A 254 24.55 -4.76 -9.41
N TYR A 255 23.87 -4.37 -8.34
CA TYR A 255 22.89 -5.20 -7.64
C TYR A 255 21.83 -5.68 -8.64
N ALA A 256 22.00 -6.89 -9.18
CA ALA A 256 21.03 -7.48 -10.09
C ALA A 256 19.90 -8.03 -9.23
N MET A 257 18.78 -7.30 -9.15
CA MET A 257 17.54 -7.79 -8.54
C MET A 257 17.19 -9.17 -9.11
N SER A 258 16.73 -10.08 -8.26
CA SER A 258 16.30 -11.43 -8.69
C SER A 258 15.27 -11.28 -9.82
N PRO A 259 15.37 -12.07 -10.92
CA PRO A 259 14.40 -12.00 -12.02
C PRO A 259 12.98 -12.38 -11.57
N ASN A 260 12.83 -12.92 -10.35
CA ASN A 260 11.56 -13.31 -9.77
C ASN A 260 10.88 -12.19 -8.96
N VAL A 261 11.51 -11.03 -8.74
CA VAL A 261 10.88 -9.94 -7.97
C VAL A 261 9.59 -9.48 -8.65
N ILE A 262 9.60 -9.30 -9.97
CA ILE A 262 8.37 -8.98 -10.72
C ILE A 262 7.32 -10.10 -10.66
N GLN A 263 7.71 -11.36 -10.43
CA GLN A 263 6.76 -12.46 -10.23
C GLN A 263 6.13 -12.39 -8.84
N ALA A 264 6.88 -11.93 -7.84
CA ALA A 264 6.37 -11.69 -6.50
C ALA A 264 5.36 -10.53 -6.51
N GLN A 265 5.66 -9.44 -7.22
CA GLN A 265 4.71 -8.35 -7.47
C GLN A 265 3.43 -8.86 -8.17
N ALA A 266 3.58 -9.66 -9.22
CA ALA A 266 2.44 -10.25 -9.93
C ALA A 266 1.61 -11.21 -9.07
N LEU A 267 2.21 -11.86 -8.05
CA LEU A 267 1.46 -12.67 -7.09
C LEU A 267 0.58 -11.80 -6.18
N TRP A 268 1.08 -10.66 -5.71
CA TRP A 268 0.29 -9.68 -4.96
C TRP A 268 -0.91 -9.21 -5.79
N ASP A 269 -0.68 -8.75 -7.03
CA ASP A 269 -1.75 -8.36 -7.96
C ASP A 269 -2.77 -9.49 -8.17
N ALA A 270 -2.28 -10.72 -8.38
CA ALA A 270 -3.12 -11.87 -8.60
C ALA A 270 -3.99 -12.18 -7.36
N ALA A 271 -3.44 -12.04 -6.16
CA ALA A 271 -4.19 -12.26 -4.92
C ALA A 271 -5.27 -11.19 -4.74
N MET A 272 -4.94 -9.92 -4.98
CA MET A 272 -5.89 -8.80 -4.88
C MET A 272 -6.98 -8.86 -5.96
N GLY A 273 -6.64 -9.16 -7.21
CA GLY A 273 -7.63 -9.39 -8.27
C GLY A 273 -8.56 -10.57 -7.95
N HIS A 274 -8.03 -11.66 -7.39
CA HIS A 274 -8.83 -12.81 -6.96
C HIS A 274 -9.70 -12.48 -5.74
N ALA A 275 -9.20 -11.65 -4.81
CA ALA A 275 -9.95 -11.13 -3.66
C ALA A 275 -11.23 -10.43 -4.11
N ILE A 276 -11.06 -9.46 -5.00
CA ILE A 276 -12.12 -8.58 -5.50
C ILE A 276 -13.17 -9.41 -6.23
N THR A 277 -12.74 -10.24 -7.17
CA THR A 277 -13.66 -11.07 -7.98
C THR A 277 -14.38 -12.12 -7.15
N SER A 278 -13.71 -12.73 -6.16
CA SER A 278 -14.36 -13.64 -5.21
C SER A 278 -15.42 -12.93 -4.36
N SER A 279 -15.18 -11.68 -3.97
CA SER A 279 -16.14 -10.88 -3.22
C SER A 279 -17.36 -10.50 -4.06
N LEU A 280 -17.18 -10.19 -5.35
CA LEU A 280 -18.30 -10.00 -6.28
C LEU A 280 -19.15 -11.26 -6.49
N VAL A 281 -18.55 -12.46 -6.36
CA VAL A 281 -19.29 -13.73 -6.40
C VAL A 281 -20.06 -13.97 -5.10
N ARG A 282 -19.45 -13.65 -3.94
CA ARG A 282 -20.09 -13.78 -2.62
C ARG A 282 -21.25 -12.79 -2.42
N HIS A 283 -21.08 -11.57 -2.90
CA HIS A 283 -22.07 -10.50 -2.81
C HIS A 283 -22.65 -10.23 -4.18
N ILE A 284 -23.64 -11.03 -4.60
CA ILE A 284 -24.24 -10.91 -5.93
C ILE A 284 -24.86 -9.52 -6.10
N GLY A 285 -24.40 -8.78 -7.12
CA GLY A 285 -24.78 -7.39 -7.35
C GLY A 285 -24.12 -6.40 -6.40
N GLY A 286 -23.18 -6.83 -5.57
CA GLY A 286 -22.36 -5.98 -4.71
C GLY A 286 -21.41 -5.09 -5.51
N PHE A 287 -20.81 -4.13 -4.80
CA PHE A 287 -19.84 -3.18 -5.31
C PHE A 287 -18.59 -3.27 -4.44
N VAL A 288 -17.40 -3.34 -5.05
CA VAL A 288 -16.13 -3.41 -4.30
C VAL A 288 -15.37 -2.10 -4.48
N MET A 289 -15.03 -1.44 -3.38
CA MET A 289 -13.98 -0.42 -3.38
C MET A 289 -12.69 -1.09 -2.90
N HIS A 290 -11.63 -1.01 -3.68
CA HIS A 290 -10.34 -1.59 -3.33
C HIS A 290 -9.27 -0.50 -3.21
N VAL A 291 -8.56 -0.49 -2.08
CA VAL A 291 -7.43 0.39 -1.82
C VAL A 291 -6.15 -0.42 -1.86
N ALA A 292 -5.18 0.05 -2.65
CA ALA A 292 -3.87 -0.54 -2.86
C ALA A 292 -2.86 0.55 -3.29
N GLY A 293 -1.57 0.25 -3.21
CA GLY A 293 -0.51 1.12 -3.73
C GLY A 293 -0.73 1.43 -5.22
N SER A 294 -0.40 2.66 -5.63
CA SER A 294 -0.70 3.20 -6.97
C SER A 294 -0.17 2.31 -8.10
N PHE A 295 1.03 1.75 -7.96
CA PHE A 295 1.63 0.86 -8.95
C PHE A 295 0.78 -0.37 -9.28
N HIS A 296 -0.03 -0.86 -8.32
CA HIS A 296 -0.92 -2.01 -8.51
C HIS A 296 -2.19 -1.69 -9.32
N VAL A 297 -2.47 -0.39 -9.54
CA VAL A 297 -3.72 0.11 -10.13
C VAL A 297 -3.46 0.93 -11.39
N GLU A 298 -2.38 1.73 -11.40
CA GLU A 298 -2.16 2.74 -12.42
C GLU A 298 -1.96 2.15 -13.81
N ARG A 299 -2.24 2.97 -14.84
CA ARG A 299 -2.01 2.65 -16.26
C ARG A 299 -2.77 1.40 -16.74
N ASP A 300 -3.84 1.05 -16.02
CA ASP A 300 -4.69 -0.11 -16.28
C ASP A 300 -3.91 -1.45 -16.27
N THR A 301 -2.81 -1.53 -15.53
CA THR A 301 -2.01 -2.77 -15.37
C THR A 301 -2.00 -3.26 -13.92
N GLY A 302 -1.64 -4.53 -13.68
CA GLY A 302 -1.64 -5.11 -12.34
C GLY A 302 -3.03 -5.64 -11.97
N ILE A 303 -3.65 -5.11 -10.91
CA ILE A 303 -4.97 -5.53 -10.44
C ILE A 303 -6.06 -5.46 -11.53
N PRO A 304 -6.18 -4.38 -12.35
CA PRO A 304 -7.12 -4.33 -13.47
C PRO A 304 -7.02 -5.54 -14.41
N GLU A 305 -5.80 -5.95 -14.79
CA GLU A 305 -5.58 -7.13 -15.62
C GLU A 305 -6.04 -8.41 -14.89
N ARG A 306 -5.71 -8.54 -13.61
CA ARG A 306 -6.08 -9.72 -12.81
C ARG A 306 -7.58 -9.83 -12.59
N ILE A 307 -8.29 -8.73 -12.43
CA ILE A 307 -9.76 -8.73 -12.42
C ILE A 307 -10.31 -9.26 -13.74
N ALA A 308 -9.76 -8.79 -14.87
CA ALA A 308 -10.17 -9.25 -16.20
C ALA A 308 -9.86 -10.73 -16.43
N ASP A 309 -8.75 -11.25 -15.90
CA ASP A 309 -8.38 -12.66 -15.97
C ASP A 309 -9.36 -13.56 -15.20
N TYR A 310 -9.72 -13.18 -13.95
CA TYR A 310 -10.55 -14.02 -13.08
C TYR A 310 -12.05 -13.87 -13.32
N ARG A 311 -12.51 -12.68 -13.73
CA ARG A 311 -13.92 -12.41 -14.03
C ARG A 311 -14.05 -11.46 -15.23
N PRO A 312 -13.90 -11.98 -16.46
CA PRO A 312 -14.05 -11.19 -17.68
C PRO A 312 -15.38 -10.43 -17.74
N GLY A 313 -15.32 -9.17 -18.17
CA GLY A 313 -16.50 -8.29 -18.26
C GLY A 313 -16.88 -7.59 -16.95
N THR A 314 -16.10 -7.77 -15.88
CA THR A 314 -16.18 -6.89 -14.70
C THR A 314 -15.87 -5.46 -15.13
N ARG A 315 -16.77 -4.53 -14.79
CA ARG A 315 -16.60 -3.12 -15.13
C ARG A 315 -15.91 -2.39 -13.97
N VAL A 316 -14.88 -1.63 -14.27
CA VAL A 316 -13.93 -1.07 -13.30
C VAL A 316 -13.76 0.41 -13.62
N VAL A 317 -13.73 1.23 -12.58
CA VAL A 317 -13.22 2.61 -12.64
C VAL A 317 -12.02 2.73 -11.69
N SER A 318 -11.00 3.48 -12.09
CA SER A 318 -9.79 3.72 -11.30
C SER A 318 -9.63 5.18 -10.89
N VAL A 319 -9.16 5.37 -9.67
CA VAL A 319 -8.68 6.65 -9.14
C VAL A 319 -7.25 6.43 -8.69
N VAL A 320 -6.32 7.23 -9.19
CA VAL A 320 -4.90 7.16 -8.77
C VAL A 320 -4.51 8.46 -8.10
N MET A 321 -3.84 8.36 -6.97
CA MET A 321 -3.42 9.48 -6.16
C MET A 321 -1.93 9.68 -6.31
N THR A 322 -1.50 10.94 -6.36
CA THR A 322 -0.07 11.25 -6.38
C THR A 322 0.26 12.52 -5.63
N LYS A 323 1.36 12.47 -4.87
CA LYS A 323 1.85 13.61 -4.10
C LYS A 323 2.61 14.59 -4.99
N VAL A 324 2.18 15.85 -4.99
CA VAL A 324 2.79 16.93 -5.77
C VAL A 324 3.02 18.17 -4.92
N ASP A 325 3.94 19.02 -5.40
CA ASP A 325 4.19 20.33 -4.79
C ASP A 325 3.11 21.36 -5.16
N ASP A 326 2.53 21.26 -6.36
CA ASP A 326 1.43 22.10 -6.84
C ASP A 326 0.26 21.25 -7.36
N ILE A 327 -0.81 21.17 -6.57
CA ILE A 327 -2.05 20.47 -6.92
C ILE A 327 -2.80 21.10 -8.11
N GLY A 328 -2.41 22.30 -8.55
CA GLY A 328 -2.88 22.96 -9.76
C GLY A 328 -2.13 22.58 -11.03
N ALA A 329 -0.96 21.96 -10.92
CA ALA A 329 -0.03 21.71 -12.02
C ALA A 329 -0.29 20.38 -12.72
N TRP A 330 -1.40 20.28 -13.45
CA TRP A 330 -1.66 19.11 -14.29
C TRP A 330 -0.59 18.96 -15.40
N SER A 331 -0.08 17.74 -15.54
CA SER A 331 0.77 17.27 -16.64
C SER A 331 0.10 16.11 -17.37
N ALA A 332 -0.14 16.26 -18.67
CA ALA A 332 -0.76 15.20 -19.48
C ALA A 332 0.19 14.00 -19.71
N GLU A 333 1.49 14.21 -19.59
CA GLU A 333 2.48 13.12 -19.71
C GLU A 333 2.50 12.26 -18.44
N ASP A 334 2.51 12.91 -17.28
CA ASP A 334 2.68 12.24 -15.99
C ASP A 334 1.36 11.69 -15.46
N HIS A 335 0.26 12.44 -15.60
CA HIS A 335 -0.99 12.15 -14.90
C HIS A 335 -2.07 11.52 -15.77
N ALA A 336 -2.23 11.94 -17.03
CA ALA A 336 -3.27 11.37 -17.92
C ALA A 336 -3.23 9.84 -18.05
N PRO A 337 -2.07 9.15 -18.05
CA PRO A 337 -2.07 7.70 -18.17
C PRO A 337 -2.39 6.97 -16.86
N LEU A 338 -2.49 7.64 -15.70
CA LEU A 338 -2.52 6.95 -14.41
C LEU A 338 -3.85 6.25 -14.14
N GLY A 339 -5.00 6.91 -14.34
CA GLY A 339 -6.31 6.33 -14.06
C GLY A 339 -7.46 7.04 -14.78
N ASP A 340 -8.70 6.63 -14.54
CA ASP A 340 -9.88 7.36 -15.04
C ASP A 340 -10.02 8.73 -14.36
N PHE A 341 -9.61 8.80 -13.09
CA PHE A 341 -9.43 10.02 -12.34
C PHE A 341 -8.06 10.02 -11.68
N VAL A 342 -7.52 11.23 -11.49
CA VAL A 342 -6.29 11.45 -10.75
C VAL A 342 -6.51 12.46 -9.65
N VAL A 343 -6.00 12.16 -8.46
CA VAL A 343 -6.05 13.04 -7.30
C VAL A 343 -4.64 13.52 -7.01
N LEU A 344 -4.40 14.81 -7.24
CA LEU A 344 -3.15 15.44 -6.85
C LEU A 344 -3.28 15.86 -5.40
N THR A 345 -2.46 15.30 -4.53
CA THR A 345 -2.39 15.63 -3.10
C THR A 345 -1.16 16.47 -2.83
N LYS A 346 -1.29 17.43 -1.92
CA LYS A 346 -0.20 18.34 -1.60
C LYS A 346 0.79 17.64 -0.67
N LYS A 347 2.07 17.66 -1.03
CA LYS A 347 3.15 17.19 -0.15
C LYS A 347 3.13 17.95 1.19
N PRO A 348 3.47 17.29 2.32
CA PRO A 348 3.72 17.98 3.57
C PRO A 348 4.77 19.07 3.37
N VAL A 349 4.57 20.24 3.97
CA VAL A 349 5.64 21.24 4.03
C VAL A 349 6.71 20.68 4.96
N GLU A 350 7.88 20.35 4.42
CA GLU A 350 9.01 19.97 5.26
C GLU A 350 9.30 21.13 6.22
N ALA A 351 9.19 20.87 7.52
CA ALA A 351 9.61 21.82 8.51
C ALA A 351 11.14 21.89 8.42
N HIS A 352 11.67 22.95 7.80
CA HIS A 352 13.09 23.24 7.94
C HIS A 352 13.38 23.48 9.43
N GLU A 353 13.99 22.50 10.09
CA GLU A 353 14.67 22.71 11.35
C GLU A 353 15.89 23.61 11.09
N GLY A 354 15.71 24.92 11.21
CA GLY A 354 16.80 25.90 11.18
C GLY A 354 16.30 27.32 10.91
N GLY A 355 16.51 28.32 11.76
CA GLY A 355 17.19 28.40 13.04
C GLY A 355 16.68 29.64 13.78
N SER A 356 16.96 29.70 15.09
CA SER A 356 16.60 30.79 16.00
C SER A 356 17.14 32.16 15.63
#